data_AF-A0A1I6GPH3-F1
#
_entry.id   AF-A0A1I6GPH3-F1
#
_cell.length_a   1.000
_cell.length_b   1.000
_cell.length_c   1.000
_cell.angle_alpha   90.00
_cell.angle_beta   90.00
_cell.angle_gamma   90.00
#
_symmetry.space_group_name_H-M   'P 1'
#
loop_
_entity.id
_entity.type
_entity.pdbx_description
1 polymer ?
#
loop_
_entity_poly.entity_id
_entity_poly.type
_entity_poly.pdbx_seq_one_letter_code
_entity_poly.pdbx_strand_id
1 'polypeptide(L)'
;MTALAKYERLECDGLWRADKDAQRRDVVVSFGNATLVIADGAGRPLTHWSLPALERRNPGEVPAIYAPGEDADEYLEIADDLMIDAITAIHKALDKSRPKPGKLRQFMTLGTIVAVLAIAIFWLPGALSRQTLAVVPIAKRMEIGASLLGYMQETTGQACNEPRANAAATTLAKRLFGADTRTRIVVVPDLTQGALAIPGRLILVDYGLLQRADDPAAVAGFIVASRAKTGESDPLEALLQRAGLGVTFRLLTTGEIPAQVLQDNARTLLDTPPQTAGRDAIHTAFGKAQIPLAPYAALLDRTTGNMPDLGADPLDGQALPAILTDSAWVSLQNICNG
;
A
#
# COMPACT_ATOMS: atom_id res chain seq x y z
N MET A 1 4.58 -56.08 12.92
CA MET A 1 4.97 -57.31 13.64
C MET A 1 4.45 -57.18 15.06
N THR A 2 3.39 -57.91 15.41
CA THR A 2 2.81 -57.93 16.75
C THR A 2 3.59 -58.92 17.64
N ALA A 3 3.63 -58.68 18.95
CA ALA A 3 4.38 -59.51 19.92
C ALA A 3 3.97 -61.00 19.89
N LEU A 4 2.77 -61.31 19.38
CA LEU A 4 2.22 -62.66 19.19
C LEU A 4 2.96 -63.54 18.17
N ALA A 5 3.83 -63.01 17.31
CA ALA A 5 4.60 -63.85 16.38
C ALA A 5 5.66 -64.74 17.07
N LYS A 6 5.90 -64.53 18.38
CA LYS A 6 6.91 -65.28 19.16
C LYS A 6 6.34 -66.34 20.10
N TYR A 7 5.03 -66.35 20.37
CA TYR A 7 4.40 -67.24 21.36
C TYR A 7 3.01 -67.69 20.89
N GLU A 8 2.71 -68.98 21.03
CA GLU A 8 1.43 -69.59 20.61
C GLU A 8 0.25 -69.10 21.48
N ARG A 9 0.52 -68.77 22.76
CA ARG A 9 -0.39 -68.13 23.71
C ARG A 9 0.42 -67.50 24.85
N LEU A 10 0.17 -66.23 25.20
CA LEU A 10 0.80 -65.56 26.34
C LEU A 10 -0.27 -65.33 27.42
N GLU A 11 -0.11 -65.97 28.58
CA GLU A 11 -1.02 -65.86 29.71
C GLU A 11 -0.21 -65.63 30.99
N CYS A 12 -0.73 -64.82 31.91
CA CYS A 12 -0.13 -64.62 33.23
C CYS A 12 -1.21 -64.48 34.29
N ASP A 13 -0.84 -64.66 35.55
CA ASP A 13 -1.71 -64.32 36.68
C ASP A 13 -1.72 -62.80 36.91
N GLY A 14 -2.82 -62.28 37.43
CA GLY A 14 -2.97 -60.88 37.80
C GLY A 14 -4.03 -60.69 38.88
N LEU A 15 -4.09 -59.47 39.42
CA LEU A 15 -5.15 -59.05 40.34
C LEU A 15 -6.05 -58.05 39.63
N TRP A 16 -7.31 -58.39 39.49
CA TRP A 16 -8.30 -57.52 38.85
C TRP A 16 -9.31 -56.98 39.86
N ARG A 17 -9.73 -55.73 39.62
CA ARG A 17 -10.71 -55.01 40.42
C ARG A 17 -11.69 -54.29 39.48
N ALA A 18 -12.97 -54.63 39.62
CA ALA A 18 -14.07 -54.11 38.79
C ALA A 18 -14.32 -52.59 38.96
N ASP A 19 -14.21 -52.11 40.21
CA ASP A 19 -14.44 -50.72 40.59
C ASP A 19 -13.70 -50.41 41.91
N LYS A 20 -13.71 -49.14 42.35
CA LYS A 20 -12.97 -48.66 43.53
C LYS A 20 -13.35 -49.39 44.84
N ASP A 21 -14.58 -49.87 44.96
CA ASP A 21 -15.13 -50.51 46.16
C ASP A 21 -15.10 -52.04 46.07
N ALA A 22 -14.86 -52.60 44.88
CA ALA A 22 -14.78 -54.03 44.65
C ALA A 22 -13.51 -54.66 45.29
N GLN A 23 -13.67 -55.90 45.75
CA GLN A 23 -12.55 -56.71 46.21
C GLN A 23 -11.66 -57.11 45.03
N ARG A 24 -10.34 -57.11 45.26
CA ARG A 24 -9.37 -57.66 44.29
C ARG A 24 -9.62 -59.16 44.12
N ARG A 25 -9.62 -59.63 42.88
CA ARG A 25 -9.80 -61.03 42.50
C ARG A 25 -8.57 -61.51 41.75
N ASP A 26 -8.11 -62.71 42.08
CA ASP A 26 -7.11 -63.41 41.28
C ASP A 26 -7.72 -63.78 39.92
N VAL A 27 -7.02 -63.41 38.86
CA VAL A 27 -7.45 -63.61 37.48
C VAL A 27 -6.32 -64.14 36.62
N VAL A 28 -6.70 -64.84 35.55
CA VAL A 28 -5.79 -65.18 34.46
C VAL A 28 -5.98 -64.17 33.33
N VAL A 29 -4.88 -63.60 32.89
CA VAL A 29 -4.82 -62.58 31.85
C VAL A 29 -4.23 -63.20 30.59
N SER A 30 -5.01 -63.25 29.51
CA SER A 30 -4.56 -63.78 28.21
C SER A 30 -4.39 -62.67 27.19
N PHE A 31 -3.23 -62.63 26.54
CA PHE A 31 -2.90 -61.65 25.51
C PHE A 31 -3.36 -62.13 24.13
N GLY A 32 -4.32 -61.43 23.53
CA GLY A 32 -4.83 -61.70 22.18
C GLY A 32 -4.27 -60.75 21.11
N ASN A 33 -4.79 -60.86 19.88
CA ASN A 33 -4.30 -60.07 18.73
C ASN A 33 -4.51 -58.55 18.88
N ALA A 34 -5.60 -58.14 19.52
CA ALA A 34 -5.95 -56.73 19.74
C ALA A 34 -6.58 -56.46 21.11
N THR A 35 -6.72 -57.51 21.93
CA THR A 35 -7.44 -57.46 23.20
C THR A 35 -6.68 -58.21 24.28
N LEU A 36 -6.83 -57.76 25.52
CA LEU A 36 -6.42 -58.45 26.73
C LEU A 36 -7.68 -59.07 27.34
N VAL A 37 -7.71 -60.39 27.49
CA VAL A 37 -8.85 -61.11 28.08
C VAL A 37 -8.54 -61.40 29.53
N ILE A 38 -9.46 -61.07 30.43
CA ILE A 38 -9.33 -61.27 31.87
C ILE A 38 -10.36 -62.33 32.27
N ALA A 39 -9.92 -63.45 32.84
CA ALA A 39 -10.76 -64.59 33.20
C ALA A 39 -10.56 -65.01 34.66
N ASP A 40 -11.55 -65.68 35.24
CA ASP A 40 -11.43 -66.28 36.58
C ASP A 40 -10.55 -67.56 36.58
N GLY A 41 -10.26 -68.09 37.76
CA GLY A 41 -9.46 -69.32 37.90
C GLY A 41 -10.09 -70.60 37.30
N ALA A 42 -11.36 -70.55 36.89
CA ALA A 42 -12.03 -71.62 36.16
C ALA A 42 -12.03 -71.39 34.63
N GLY A 43 -11.36 -70.34 34.16
CA GLY A 43 -11.24 -69.97 32.75
C GLY A 43 -12.46 -69.26 32.18
N ARG A 44 -13.38 -68.75 33.02
CA ARG A 44 -14.56 -67.99 32.55
C ARG A 44 -14.17 -66.53 32.32
N PRO A 45 -14.41 -65.96 31.13
CA PRO A 45 -14.06 -64.57 30.85
C PRO A 45 -14.90 -63.63 31.72
N LEU A 46 -14.23 -62.73 32.44
CA LEU A 46 -14.84 -61.67 33.23
C LEU A 46 -15.02 -60.40 32.40
N THR A 47 -13.96 -59.98 31.69
CA THR A 47 -13.98 -58.80 30.82
C THR A 47 -12.91 -58.90 29.73
N HIS A 48 -12.95 -58.00 28.77
CA HIS A 48 -11.94 -57.85 27.72
C HIS A 48 -11.59 -56.39 27.51
N TRP A 49 -10.31 -56.08 27.41
CA TRP A 49 -9.80 -54.73 27.22
C TRP A 49 -9.13 -54.57 25.86
N SER A 50 -9.27 -53.39 25.26
CA SER A 50 -8.60 -53.04 24.00
C SER A 50 -7.14 -52.69 24.28
N LEU A 51 -6.18 -53.43 23.70
CA LEU A 51 -4.74 -53.18 23.91
C LEU A 51 -4.33 -51.72 23.57
N PRO A 52 -4.81 -51.11 22.46
CA PRO A 52 -4.54 -49.70 22.15
C PRO A 52 -5.05 -48.68 23.17
N ALA A 53 -6.08 -49.03 23.97
CA ALA A 53 -6.70 -48.13 24.94
C ALA A 53 -6.17 -48.34 26.37
N LEU A 54 -5.29 -49.32 26.58
CA LEU A 54 -4.70 -49.55 27.89
C LEU A 54 -3.78 -48.41 28.29
N GLU A 55 -3.92 -47.96 29.53
CA GLU A 55 -3.05 -46.95 30.12
C GLU A 55 -2.36 -47.51 31.36
N ARG A 56 -1.04 -47.31 31.43
CA ARG A 56 -0.25 -47.66 32.62
C ARG A 56 -0.35 -46.54 33.65
N ARG A 57 -0.84 -46.85 34.86
CA ARG A 57 -1.07 -45.89 35.94
C ARG A 57 0.14 -45.66 36.85
N ASN A 58 1.06 -46.62 36.91
CA ASN A 58 2.33 -46.52 37.67
C ASN A 58 3.55 -46.84 36.78
N PRO A 59 3.96 -45.94 35.88
CA PRO A 59 5.15 -46.14 35.04
C PRO A 59 6.41 -46.36 35.89
N GLY A 60 7.15 -47.45 35.61
CA GLY A 60 8.41 -47.76 36.30
C GLY A 60 8.28 -48.62 37.56
N GLU A 61 7.06 -48.94 38.00
CA GLU A 61 6.81 -49.78 39.18
C GLU A 61 6.22 -51.16 38.79
N VAL A 62 6.46 -52.17 39.64
CA VAL A 62 5.94 -53.54 39.53
C VAL A 62 5.28 -53.94 40.87
N PRO A 63 4.06 -54.50 40.90
CA PRO A 63 3.23 -54.87 39.74
C PRO A 63 2.74 -53.66 38.94
N ALA A 64 2.71 -53.81 37.61
CA ALA A 64 2.22 -52.78 36.70
C ALA A 64 0.69 -52.71 36.78
N ILE A 65 0.16 -51.51 36.98
CA ILE A 65 -1.27 -51.23 37.08
C ILE A 65 -1.75 -50.68 35.74
N TYR A 66 -2.70 -51.38 35.12
CA TYR A 66 -3.33 -50.99 33.86
C TYR A 66 -4.82 -50.66 34.07
N ALA A 67 -5.32 -49.73 33.26
CA ALA A 67 -6.75 -49.39 33.17
C ALA A 67 -7.19 -49.33 31.69
N PRO A 68 -8.46 -49.62 31.35
CA PRO A 68 -8.96 -49.65 29.96
C PRO A 68 -9.28 -48.26 29.37
N GLY A 69 -8.68 -47.19 29.91
CA GLY A 69 -8.81 -45.80 29.46
C GLY A 69 -8.64 -44.79 30.61
N GLU A 70 -8.57 -43.50 30.26
CA GLU A 70 -8.27 -42.40 31.20
C GLU A 70 -9.29 -42.27 32.34
N ASP A 71 -10.57 -42.53 32.07
CA ASP A 71 -11.69 -42.38 33.02
C ASP A 71 -12.22 -43.71 33.60
N ALA A 72 -11.53 -44.82 33.36
CA ALA A 72 -11.98 -46.13 33.84
C ALA A 72 -11.64 -46.35 35.32
N ASP A 73 -12.64 -46.80 36.10
CA ASP A 73 -12.50 -47.18 37.52
C ASP A 73 -11.99 -48.62 37.72
N GLU A 74 -11.79 -49.36 36.62
CA GLU A 74 -11.37 -50.75 36.60
C GLU A 74 -9.84 -50.87 36.51
N TYR A 75 -9.23 -51.74 37.32
CA TYR A 75 -7.77 -51.89 37.40
C TYR A 75 -7.32 -53.34 37.31
N LEU A 76 -6.18 -53.55 36.65
CA LEU A 76 -5.50 -54.83 36.56
C LEU A 76 -4.04 -54.65 36.97
N GLU A 77 -3.61 -55.41 37.97
CA GLU A 77 -2.23 -55.48 38.44
C GLU A 77 -1.57 -56.72 37.83
N ILE A 78 -0.45 -56.52 37.11
CA ILE A 78 0.32 -57.58 36.44
C ILE A 78 1.76 -57.53 36.96
N ALA A 79 2.28 -58.65 37.46
CA ALA A 79 3.68 -58.76 37.91
C ALA A 79 4.60 -59.45 36.88
N ASP A 80 4.05 -60.00 35.81
CA ASP A 80 4.80 -60.74 34.79
C ASP A 80 5.50 -59.79 33.80
N ASP A 81 6.83 -59.83 33.80
CA ASP A 81 7.67 -58.96 32.96
C ASP A 81 7.40 -59.18 31.45
N LEU A 82 7.13 -60.42 31.03
CA LEU A 82 6.90 -60.75 29.62
C LEU A 82 5.58 -60.16 29.12
N MET A 83 4.53 -60.18 29.94
CA MET A 83 3.24 -59.55 29.68
C MET A 83 3.36 -58.02 29.65
N ILE A 84 4.08 -57.43 30.61
CA ILE A 84 4.33 -55.97 30.65
C ILE A 84 5.08 -55.51 29.39
N ASP A 85 6.11 -56.26 28.97
CA ASP A 85 6.88 -55.97 27.77
C ASP A 85 6.04 -56.11 26.50
N ALA A 86 5.16 -57.12 26.42
CA ALA A 86 4.26 -57.32 25.29
C ALA A 86 3.27 -56.16 25.13
N ILE A 87 2.67 -55.69 26.22
CA ILE A 87 1.78 -54.50 26.22
C ILE A 87 2.57 -53.25 25.80
N THR A 88 3.76 -53.05 26.38
CA THR A 88 4.64 -51.90 26.08
C THR A 88 5.06 -51.85 24.61
N ALA A 89 5.33 -53.01 24.00
CA ALA A 89 5.70 -53.11 22.58
C ALA A 89 4.56 -52.65 21.64
N ILE A 90 3.31 -52.95 21.98
CA ILE A 90 2.13 -52.49 21.21
C ILE A 90 1.99 -50.97 21.31
N HIS A 91 2.06 -50.40 22.52
CA HIS A 91 1.97 -48.94 22.70
C HIS A 91 3.05 -48.20 21.90
N LYS A 92 4.30 -48.69 21.95
CA LYS A 92 5.42 -48.10 21.19
C LYS A 92 5.21 -48.17 19.67
N ALA A 93 4.59 -49.23 19.17
CA ALA A 93 4.27 -49.38 17.75
C ALA A 93 3.13 -48.41 17.31
N LEU A 94 2.16 -48.17 18.18
CA LEU A 94 1.07 -47.22 17.95
C LEU A 94 1.56 -45.76 17.97
N ASP A 95 2.41 -45.40 18.94
CA ASP A 95 3.00 -44.05 19.03
C ASP A 95 3.84 -43.69 17.81
N LYS A 96 4.58 -44.67 17.27
CA LYS A 96 5.39 -44.49 16.07
C LYS A 96 4.55 -44.22 14.81
N SER A 97 3.28 -44.62 14.82
CA SER A 97 2.36 -44.52 13.68
C SER A 97 1.52 -43.23 13.71
N ARG A 98 1.68 -42.38 14.72
CA ARG A 98 0.90 -41.13 14.88
C ARG A 98 1.44 -40.03 13.94
N PRO A 99 0.63 -39.45 13.03
CA PRO A 99 1.09 -38.40 12.13
C PRO A 99 1.40 -37.11 12.90
N LYS A 100 2.63 -36.59 12.74
CA LYS A 100 3.06 -35.31 13.33
C LYS A 100 2.72 -34.16 12.37
N PRO A 101 2.00 -33.10 12.79
CA PRO A 101 1.73 -31.96 11.92
C PRO A 101 3.05 -31.27 11.53
N GLY A 102 3.32 -31.17 10.23
CA GLY A 102 4.61 -30.71 9.71
C GLY A 102 4.80 -29.19 9.69
N LYS A 103 6.06 -28.75 9.83
CA LYS A 103 6.51 -27.35 9.72
C LYS A 103 6.30 -26.74 8.32
N LEU A 104 6.13 -27.58 7.29
CA LEU A 104 5.93 -27.15 5.90
C LEU A 104 4.69 -26.25 5.74
N ARG A 105 3.60 -26.56 6.46
CA ARG A 105 2.40 -25.72 6.44
C ARG A 105 2.68 -24.32 6.96
N GLN A 106 3.49 -24.20 8.02
CA GLN A 106 3.86 -22.91 8.62
C GLN A 106 4.72 -22.07 7.65
N PHE A 107 5.72 -22.69 7.00
CA PHE A 107 6.55 -22.00 6.01
C PHE A 107 5.75 -21.55 4.79
N MET A 108 4.82 -22.37 4.29
CA MET A 108 3.96 -21.96 3.18
C MET A 108 3.05 -20.79 3.60
N THR A 109 2.40 -20.85 4.78
CA THR A 109 1.58 -19.74 5.24
C THR A 109 2.37 -18.44 5.42
N LEU A 110 3.58 -18.52 5.99
CA LEU A 110 4.44 -17.33 6.15
C LEU A 110 4.90 -16.79 4.78
N GLY A 111 5.27 -17.67 3.85
CA GLY A 111 5.61 -17.31 2.47
C GLY A 111 4.47 -16.59 1.76
N THR A 112 3.23 -17.08 1.88
CA THR A 112 2.05 -16.43 1.30
C THR A 112 1.81 -15.04 1.90
N ILE A 113 1.92 -14.90 3.24
CA ILE A 113 1.76 -13.59 3.91
C ILE A 113 2.80 -12.59 3.41
N VAL A 114 4.07 -13.00 3.33
CA VAL A 114 5.16 -12.14 2.83
C VAL A 114 4.93 -11.77 1.36
N ALA A 115 4.52 -12.70 0.52
CA ALA A 115 4.22 -12.43 -0.89
C ALA A 115 3.07 -11.44 -1.06
N VAL A 116 1.98 -11.60 -0.28
CA VAL A 116 0.84 -10.66 -0.29
C VAL A 116 1.27 -9.27 0.17
N LEU A 117 2.06 -9.17 1.26
CA LEU A 117 2.59 -7.90 1.73
C LEU A 117 3.51 -7.24 0.71
N ALA A 118 4.37 -8.01 0.04
CA ALA A 118 5.23 -7.49 -1.02
C ALA A 118 4.38 -6.93 -2.18
N ILE A 119 3.36 -7.67 -2.65
CA ILE A 119 2.45 -7.17 -3.69
C ILE A 119 1.74 -5.88 -3.23
N ALA A 120 1.27 -5.83 -1.98
CA ALA A 120 0.62 -4.64 -1.43
C ALA A 120 1.57 -3.43 -1.31
N ILE A 121 2.85 -3.64 -0.98
CA ILE A 121 3.81 -2.55 -0.82
C ILE A 121 4.36 -2.08 -2.16
N PHE A 122 4.66 -2.99 -3.08
CA PHE A 122 5.30 -2.64 -4.35
C PHE A 122 4.32 -2.30 -5.48
N TRP A 123 3.11 -2.85 -5.46
CA TRP A 123 2.18 -2.74 -6.60
C TRP A 123 1.01 -1.77 -6.34
N LEU A 124 0.49 -1.76 -5.11
CA LEU A 124 -0.59 -0.86 -4.69
C LEU A 124 -0.28 0.65 -4.84
N PRO A 125 0.96 1.15 -4.63
CA PRO A 125 1.25 2.59 -4.72
C PRO A 125 0.96 3.18 -6.10
N GLY A 126 1.37 2.48 -7.16
CA GLY A 126 1.20 2.95 -8.54
C GLY A 126 -0.21 2.72 -9.08
N ALA A 127 -0.95 1.74 -8.56
CA ALA A 127 -2.35 1.52 -8.93
C ALA A 127 -3.28 2.55 -8.26
N LEU A 128 -3.04 2.87 -6.98
CA LEU A 128 -3.85 3.83 -6.24
C LEU A 128 -3.64 5.27 -6.74
N SER A 129 -2.41 5.70 -7.07
CA SER A 129 -2.17 7.07 -7.54
C SER A 129 -2.93 7.38 -8.83
N ARG A 130 -2.87 6.48 -9.83
CA ARG A 130 -3.55 6.64 -11.11
C ARG A 130 -5.07 6.66 -10.98
N GLN A 131 -5.65 5.82 -10.11
CA GLN A 131 -7.10 5.79 -9.91
C GLN A 131 -7.59 6.97 -9.06
N THR A 132 -6.80 7.46 -8.10
CA THR A 132 -7.18 8.60 -7.25
C THR A 132 -7.40 9.87 -8.08
N LEU A 133 -6.57 10.10 -9.10
CA LEU A 133 -6.71 11.25 -9.98
C LEU A 133 -8.02 11.24 -10.78
N ALA A 134 -8.52 10.06 -11.12
CA ALA A 134 -9.79 9.89 -11.82
C ALA A 134 -11.01 10.17 -10.91
N VAL A 135 -10.86 10.00 -9.59
CA VAL A 135 -11.98 10.03 -8.63
C VAL A 135 -12.08 11.38 -7.90
N VAL A 136 -10.99 12.13 -7.71
CA VAL A 136 -11.05 13.44 -7.04
C VAL A 136 -11.81 14.45 -7.91
N PRO A 137 -13.00 14.94 -7.48
CA PRO A 137 -13.80 15.87 -8.26
C PRO A 137 -13.07 17.19 -8.52
N ILE A 138 -13.39 17.85 -9.64
CA ILE A 138 -12.79 19.14 -9.99
C ILE A 138 -12.99 20.21 -8.91
N ALA A 139 -14.13 20.18 -8.21
CA ALA A 139 -14.41 21.09 -7.09
C ALA A 139 -13.37 20.94 -5.97
N LYS A 140 -13.00 19.70 -5.61
CA LYS A 140 -11.99 19.45 -4.57
C LYS A 140 -10.60 19.88 -5.02
N ARG A 141 -10.26 19.69 -6.30
CA ARG A 141 -9.00 20.17 -6.89
C ARG A 141 -8.88 21.69 -6.81
N MET A 142 -9.99 22.40 -7.05
CA MET A 142 -10.04 23.86 -6.89
C MET A 142 -9.87 24.30 -5.45
N GLU A 143 -10.51 23.62 -4.50
CA GLU A 143 -10.36 23.89 -3.07
C GLU A 143 -8.90 23.69 -2.63
N ILE A 144 -8.29 22.56 -3.01
CA ILE A 144 -6.87 22.28 -2.73
C ILE A 144 -5.97 23.36 -3.34
N GLY A 145 -6.24 23.76 -4.60
CA GLY A 145 -5.50 24.82 -5.28
C GLY A 145 -5.62 26.18 -4.59
N ALA A 146 -6.81 26.55 -4.12
CA ALA A 146 -7.04 27.79 -3.40
C ALA A 146 -6.32 27.81 -2.03
N SER A 147 -6.39 26.70 -1.29
CA SER A 147 -5.64 26.55 -0.03
C SER A 147 -4.13 26.62 -0.25
N LEU A 148 -3.63 25.96 -1.31
CA LEU A 148 -2.21 25.99 -1.67
C LEU A 148 -1.75 27.41 -2.05
N LEU A 149 -2.55 28.14 -2.84
CA LEU A 149 -2.27 29.54 -3.17
C LEU A 149 -2.18 30.40 -1.91
N GLY A 150 -3.07 30.20 -0.94
CA GLY A 150 -3.02 30.92 0.35
C GLY A 150 -1.68 30.75 1.09
N TYR A 151 -1.15 29.52 1.15
CA TYR A 151 0.17 29.29 1.74
C TYR A 151 1.31 29.87 0.90
N MET A 152 1.20 29.85 -0.43
CA MET A 152 2.23 30.46 -1.30
C MET A 152 2.30 31.98 -1.11
N GLN A 153 1.15 32.64 -0.92
CA GLN A 153 1.06 34.09 -0.71
C GLN A 153 1.78 34.59 0.56
N GLU A 154 2.05 33.71 1.52
CA GLU A 154 2.90 34.04 2.69
C GLU A 154 4.34 34.39 2.26
N THR A 155 4.81 33.82 1.15
CA THR A 155 6.18 34.01 0.64
C THR A 155 6.22 34.86 -0.62
N THR A 156 5.31 34.64 -1.57
CA THR A 156 5.27 35.36 -2.86
C THR A 156 4.66 36.76 -2.76
N GLY A 157 4.05 37.09 -1.61
CA GLY A 157 3.17 38.23 -1.45
C GLY A 157 1.72 37.95 -1.89
N GLN A 158 0.82 38.86 -1.51
CA GLN A 158 -0.60 38.78 -1.84
C GLN A 158 -0.81 38.86 -3.36
N ALA A 159 -1.77 38.08 -3.88
CA ALA A 159 -2.08 38.12 -5.31
C ALA A 159 -2.60 39.50 -5.70
N CYS A 160 -2.08 40.01 -6.81
CA CYS A 160 -2.46 41.32 -7.33
C CYS A 160 -3.90 41.29 -7.84
N ASN A 161 -4.64 42.36 -7.55
CA ASN A 161 -6.08 42.39 -7.78
C ASN A 161 -6.54 43.73 -8.36
N GLU A 162 -6.27 43.93 -9.65
CA GLU A 162 -6.82 45.04 -10.42
C GLU A 162 -7.87 44.51 -11.42
N PRO A 163 -9.13 45.01 -11.39
CA PRO A 163 -10.22 44.45 -12.19
C PRO A 163 -9.98 44.40 -13.71
N ARG A 164 -9.39 45.46 -14.30
CA ARG A 164 -9.17 45.52 -15.76
C ARG A 164 -8.07 44.54 -16.20
N ALA A 165 -7.01 44.41 -15.42
CA ALA A 165 -5.92 43.49 -15.61
C ALA A 165 -6.37 42.03 -15.40
N ASN A 166 -7.25 41.77 -14.43
CA ASN A 166 -7.88 40.47 -14.26
C ASN A 166 -8.74 40.05 -15.47
N ALA A 167 -9.43 41.01 -16.10
CA ALA A 167 -10.13 40.76 -17.36
C ALA A 167 -9.16 40.47 -18.52
N ALA A 168 -8.02 41.17 -18.58
CA ALA A 168 -6.95 40.89 -19.54
C ALA A 168 -6.34 39.49 -19.32
N ALA A 169 -6.07 39.11 -18.08
CA ALA A 169 -5.58 37.77 -17.71
C ALA A 169 -6.59 36.67 -18.10
N THR A 170 -7.89 36.93 -17.95
CA THR A 170 -8.94 36.00 -18.38
C THR A 170 -8.98 35.86 -19.90
N THR A 171 -8.85 36.97 -20.64
CA THR A 171 -8.76 36.96 -22.11
C THR A 171 -7.53 36.19 -22.57
N LEU A 172 -6.38 36.41 -21.92
CA LEU A 172 -5.15 35.66 -22.18
C LEU A 172 -5.38 34.16 -21.97
N ALA A 173 -5.91 33.74 -20.82
CA ALA A 173 -6.17 32.33 -20.55
C ALA A 173 -7.05 31.67 -21.65
N LYS A 174 -8.10 32.36 -22.10
CA LYS A 174 -8.97 31.91 -23.21
C LYS A 174 -8.24 31.81 -24.54
N ARG A 175 -7.35 32.75 -24.85
CA ARG A 175 -6.52 32.73 -26.05
C ARG A 175 -5.53 31.57 -26.05
N LEU A 176 -4.97 31.21 -24.90
CA LEU A 176 -3.98 30.14 -24.75
C LEU A 176 -4.59 28.74 -24.72
N PHE A 177 -5.77 28.60 -24.10
CA PHE A 177 -6.33 27.30 -23.74
C PHE A 177 -7.73 27.04 -24.31
N GLY A 178 -8.25 27.95 -25.14
CA GLY A 178 -9.58 27.88 -25.74
C GLY A 178 -10.65 28.64 -24.94
N ALA A 179 -11.74 29.01 -25.62
CA ALA A 179 -12.80 29.86 -25.07
C ALA A 179 -13.50 29.28 -23.82
N ASP A 180 -13.63 27.95 -23.76
CA ASP A 180 -14.29 27.23 -22.66
C ASP A 180 -13.35 26.92 -21.48
N THR A 181 -12.11 27.40 -21.53
CA THR A 181 -11.15 27.17 -20.45
C THR A 181 -11.67 27.77 -19.14
N ARG A 182 -11.46 27.03 -18.05
CA ARG A 182 -11.64 27.53 -16.68
C ARG A 182 -10.30 27.75 -15.98
N THR A 183 -9.23 27.84 -16.76
CA THR A 183 -7.90 28.11 -16.23
C THR A 183 -7.85 29.56 -15.79
N ARG A 184 -7.40 29.80 -14.55
CA ARG A 184 -7.24 31.14 -13.99
C ARG A 184 -5.76 31.47 -13.89
N ILE A 185 -5.38 32.60 -14.44
CA ILE A 185 -4.06 33.19 -14.28
C ILE A 185 -4.12 34.12 -13.07
N VAL A 186 -3.20 33.93 -12.13
CA VAL A 186 -3.09 34.72 -10.90
C VAL A 186 -1.69 35.34 -10.89
N VAL A 187 -1.61 36.66 -10.77
CA VAL A 187 -0.31 37.33 -10.70
C VAL A 187 0.06 37.55 -9.25
N VAL A 188 1.30 37.20 -8.90
CA VAL A 188 1.88 37.42 -7.58
C VAL A 188 3.12 38.31 -7.67
N PRO A 189 3.42 39.12 -6.64
CA PRO A 189 4.55 40.05 -6.67
C PRO A 189 5.91 39.41 -6.95
N ASP A 190 6.19 38.27 -6.31
CA ASP A 190 7.49 37.60 -6.40
C ASP A 190 7.32 36.09 -6.60
N LEU A 191 7.68 35.59 -7.77
CA LEU A 191 7.71 34.16 -8.08
C LEU A 191 8.96 33.82 -8.92
N THR A 192 9.94 33.20 -8.27
CA THR A 192 11.25 32.88 -8.88
C THR A 192 11.16 31.98 -10.12
N GLN A 193 10.12 31.15 -10.23
CA GLN A 193 9.88 30.28 -11.38
C GLN A 193 9.38 31.02 -12.63
N GLY A 194 8.98 32.30 -12.50
CA GLY A 194 8.33 33.09 -13.55
C GLY A 194 6.87 32.70 -13.78
N ALA A 195 6.57 31.41 -13.96
CA ALA A 195 5.21 30.88 -13.98
C ALA A 195 5.12 29.47 -13.41
N LEU A 196 4.06 29.18 -12.65
CA LEU A 196 3.88 27.90 -11.98
C LEU A 196 2.42 27.44 -12.02
N ALA A 197 2.17 26.27 -12.60
CA ALA A 197 0.86 25.64 -12.58
C ALA A 197 0.64 24.85 -11.28
N ILE A 198 -0.49 25.07 -10.62
CA ILE A 198 -0.87 24.39 -9.38
C ILE A 198 -2.25 23.68 -9.53
N PRO A 199 -2.64 22.80 -8.60
CA PRO A 199 -3.93 22.12 -8.65
C PRO A 199 -5.12 23.09 -8.81
N GLY A 200 -6.20 22.61 -9.41
CA GLY A 200 -7.42 23.43 -9.53
C GLY A 200 -7.45 24.39 -10.72
N ARG A 201 -6.59 24.18 -11.74
CA ARG A 201 -6.50 25.01 -12.96
C ARG A 201 -6.06 26.44 -12.67
N LEU A 202 -5.15 26.60 -11.71
CA LEU A 202 -4.53 27.86 -11.38
C LEU A 202 -3.11 27.89 -11.95
N ILE A 203 -2.73 29.02 -12.54
CA ILE A 203 -1.37 29.29 -12.98
C ILE A 203 -0.94 30.60 -12.34
N LEU A 204 0.08 30.53 -11.48
CA LEU A 204 0.71 31.70 -10.90
C LEU A 204 1.70 32.27 -11.89
N VAL A 205 1.78 33.60 -11.97
CA VAL A 205 2.72 34.33 -12.83
C VAL A 205 3.41 35.40 -11.98
N ASP A 206 4.72 35.48 -12.13
CA ASP A 206 5.56 36.50 -11.52
C ASP A 206 5.24 37.89 -12.09
N TYR A 207 5.06 38.87 -11.22
CA TYR A 207 4.88 40.25 -11.66
C TYR A 207 6.14 40.80 -12.35
N GLY A 208 7.32 40.44 -11.86
CA GLY A 208 8.61 40.82 -12.46
C GLY A 208 8.78 40.29 -13.89
N LEU A 209 8.18 39.13 -14.23
CA LEU A 209 8.16 38.59 -15.58
C LEU A 209 7.35 39.48 -16.53
N LEU A 210 6.21 40.02 -16.09
CA LEU A 210 5.40 40.95 -16.88
C LEU A 210 6.14 42.27 -17.17
N GLN A 211 6.95 42.74 -16.21
CA GLN A 211 7.75 43.97 -16.38
C GLN A 211 8.92 43.80 -17.34
N ARG A 212 9.54 42.61 -17.39
CA ARG A 212 10.72 42.32 -18.22
C ARG A 212 10.40 41.86 -19.64
N ALA A 213 9.14 41.50 -19.88
CA ALA A 213 8.69 41.04 -21.18
C ALA A 213 8.40 42.22 -22.11
N ASP A 214 9.04 42.22 -23.27
CA ASP A 214 8.80 43.22 -24.32
C ASP A 214 7.51 42.91 -25.12
N ASP A 215 7.11 41.63 -25.16
CA ASP A 215 5.99 41.10 -25.94
C ASP A 215 5.14 40.14 -25.08
N PRO A 216 3.79 40.23 -25.11
CA PRO A 216 2.91 39.25 -24.46
C PRO A 216 3.19 37.79 -24.83
N ALA A 217 3.77 37.51 -26.00
CA ALA A 217 4.19 36.18 -26.44
C ALA A 217 5.20 35.53 -25.50
N ALA A 218 6.12 36.30 -24.92
CA ALA A 218 7.10 35.75 -23.98
C ALA A 218 6.42 35.22 -22.72
N VAL A 219 5.54 36.03 -22.10
CA VAL A 219 4.79 35.63 -20.89
C VAL A 219 3.81 34.51 -21.17
N ALA A 220 3.12 34.59 -22.30
CA ALA A 220 2.25 33.52 -22.77
C ALA A 220 3.01 32.18 -22.89
N GLY A 221 4.25 32.23 -23.39
CA GLY A 221 5.13 31.07 -23.44
C GLY A 221 5.48 30.50 -22.06
N PHE A 222 5.78 31.33 -21.05
CA PHE A 222 5.98 30.85 -19.67
C PHE A 222 4.72 30.18 -19.11
N ILE A 223 3.54 30.75 -19.36
CA ILE A 223 2.26 30.17 -18.94
C ILE A 223 2.03 28.80 -19.59
N VAL A 224 2.22 28.72 -20.91
CA VAL A 224 2.08 27.46 -21.67
C VAL A 224 3.11 26.43 -21.23
N ALA A 225 4.37 26.83 -21.04
CA ALA A 225 5.46 25.96 -20.59
C ALA A 225 5.23 25.41 -19.19
N SER A 226 4.73 26.22 -18.24
CA SER A 226 4.42 25.75 -16.88
C SER A 226 3.35 24.65 -16.88
N ARG A 227 2.36 24.77 -17.77
CA ARG A 227 1.33 23.74 -17.96
C ARG A 227 1.87 22.52 -18.71
N ALA A 228 2.72 22.72 -19.71
CA ALA A 228 3.36 21.64 -20.48
C ALA A 228 4.29 20.78 -19.61
N LYS A 229 5.00 21.39 -18.65
CA LYS A 229 5.78 20.68 -17.63
C LYS A 229 4.91 19.73 -16.81
N THR A 230 3.69 20.16 -16.53
CA THR A 230 2.68 19.39 -15.81
C THR A 230 1.88 18.49 -16.77
N GLY A 231 2.23 18.48 -18.07
CA GLY A 231 1.49 17.91 -19.19
C GLY A 231 1.68 16.43 -19.47
N GLU A 232 2.22 15.67 -18.51
CA GLU A 232 2.14 14.20 -18.40
C GLU A 232 1.87 13.73 -16.95
N SER A 233 1.85 14.65 -15.98
CA SER A 233 1.61 14.37 -14.55
C SER A 233 0.78 15.50 -13.96
N ASP A 234 -0.45 15.21 -13.54
CA ASP A 234 -1.40 16.18 -12.96
C ASP A 234 -0.74 16.95 -11.78
N PRO A 235 -0.92 18.28 -11.60
CA PRO A 235 -0.26 18.96 -10.48
C PRO A 235 -0.68 18.37 -9.12
N LEU A 236 -1.88 17.81 -9.03
CA LEU A 236 -2.32 17.07 -7.85
C LEU A 236 -1.57 15.74 -7.71
N GLU A 237 -1.25 15.06 -8.81
CA GLU A 237 -0.45 13.84 -8.79
C GLU A 237 0.94 14.09 -8.21
N ALA A 238 1.62 15.15 -8.67
CA ALA A 238 2.93 15.52 -8.15
C ALA A 238 2.91 15.90 -6.66
N LEU A 239 1.78 16.43 -6.18
CA LEU A 239 1.55 16.66 -4.75
C LEU A 239 1.37 15.34 -4.00
N LEU A 240 0.50 14.45 -4.49
CA LEU A 240 0.19 13.16 -3.85
C LEU A 240 1.40 12.21 -3.83
N GLN A 241 2.19 12.17 -4.91
CA GLN A 241 3.43 11.40 -4.97
C GLN A 241 4.44 11.85 -3.90
N ARG A 242 4.55 13.15 -3.65
CA ARG A 242 5.42 13.71 -2.60
C ARG A 242 4.85 13.51 -1.19
N ALA A 243 3.54 13.67 -1.03
CA ALA A 243 2.84 13.52 0.25
C ALA A 243 2.74 12.06 0.72
N GLY A 244 2.84 11.10 -0.21
CA GLY A 244 2.83 9.68 0.09
C GLY A 244 1.43 9.06 0.18
N LEU A 245 1.42 7.74 0.37
CA LEU A 245 0.20 6.92 0.28
C LEU A 245 -0.79 7.18 1.41
N GLY A 246 -0.30 7.47 2.63
CA GLY A 246 -1.17 7.77 3.77
C GLY A 246 -2.05 8.99 3.52
N VAL A 247 -1.47 10.06 2.92
CA VAL A 247 -2.21 11.27 2.55
C VAL A 247 -3.17 10.99 1.40
N THR A 248 -2.74 10.20 0.41
CA THR A 248 -3.59 9.80 -0.73
C THR A 248 -4.82 9.03 -0.26
N PHE A 249 -4.65 8.07 0.65
CA PHE A 249 -5.74 7.31 1.24
C PHE A 249 -6.67 8.19 2.08
N ARG A 250 -6.11 9.13 2.86
CA ARG A 250 -6.91 10.10 3.61
C ARG A 250 -7.73 11.00 2.70
N LEU A 251 -7.17 11.49 1.60
CA LEU A 251 -7.92 12.27 0.60
C LEU A 251 -9.07 11.47 0.00
N LEU A 252 -8.87 10.18 -0.30
CA LEU A 252 -9.94 9.33 -0.82
C LEU A 252 -11.07 9.07 0.17
N THR A 253 -10.74 8.92 1.45
CA THR A 253 -11.70 8.53 2.49
C THR A 253 -12.39 9.71 3.15
N THR A 254 -11.67 10.81 3.36
CA THR A 254 -12.14 12.02 4.04
C THR A 254 -12.36 13.21 3.11
N GLY A 255 -11.82 13.16 1.90
CA GLY A 255 -11.84 14.30 0.99
C GLY A 255 -10.84 15.40 1.37
N GLU A 256 -9.94 15.19 2.32
CA GLU A 256 -9.06 16.24 2.85
C GLU A 256 -7.57 15.90 2.76
N ILE A 257 -6.75 16.94 2.56
CA ILE A 257 -5.29 16.88 2.68
C ILE A 257 -4.92 17.67 3.95
N PRO A 258 -4.05 17.14 4.84
CA PRO A 258 -3.61 17.87 6.02
C PRO A 258 -2.97 19.22 5.67
N ALA A 259 -3.26 20.25 6.47
CA ALA A 259 -2.77 21.61 6.27
C ALA A 259 -1.23 21.69 6.16
N GLN A 260 -0.51 21.02 7.07
CA GLN A 260 0.96 20.97 7.05
C GLN A 260 1.49 20.41 5.73
N VAL A 261 0.86 19.37 5.17
CA VAL A 261 1.30 18.77 3.90
C VAL A 261 1.13 19.77 2.74
N LEU A 262 0.06 20.56 2.73
CA LEU A 262 -0.13 21.62 1.73
C LEU A 262 0.89 22.74 1.91
N GLN A 263 1.17 23.15 3.15
CA GLN A 263 2.15 24.20 3.45
C GLN A 263 3.57 23.79 3.05
N ASP A 264 3.98 22.55 3.39
CA ASP A 264 5.28 22.01 2.99
C ASP A 264 5.38 21.87 1.46
N ASN A 265 4.29 21.48 0.79
CA ASN A 265 4.26 21.41 -0.67
C ASN A 265 4.37 22.79 -1.32
N ALA A 266 3.70 23.82 -0.77
CA ALA A 266 3.80 25.20 -1.23
C ALA A 266 5.26 25.68 -1.17
N ARG A 267 5.93 25.50 -0.02
CA ARG A 267 7.36 25.84 0.13
C ARG A 267 8.23 25.10 -0.86
N THR A 268 8.06 23.77 -0.96
CA THR A 268 8.82 22.95 -1.91
C THR A 268 8.64 23.44 -3.35
N LEU A 269 7.43 23.81 -3.76
CA LEU A 269 7.17 24.33 -5.10
C LEU A 269 7.87 25.66 -5.36
N LEU A 270 7.95 26.55 -4.35
CA LEU A 270 8.62 27.84 -4.43
C LEU A 270 10.15 27.73 -4.37
N ASP A 271 10.68 26.72 -3.68
CA ASP A 271 12.12 26.48 -3.56
C ASP A 271 12.68 25.68 -4.75
N THR A 272 11.81 24.98 -5.49
CA THR A 272 12.25 24.20 -6.66
C THR A 272 12.61 25.14 -7.81
N PRO A 273 13.84 25.06 -8.35
CA PRO A 273 14.25 25.91 -9.46
C PRO A 273 13.38 25.66 -10.71
N PRO A 274 13.20 26.68 -11.57
CA PRO A 274 12.47 26.51 -12.82
C PRO A 274 13.14 25.42 -13.66
N GLN A 275 12.36 24.40 -14.02
CA GLN A 275 12.78 23.34 -14.93
C GLN A 275 11.89 23.40 -16.16
N THR A 276 12.52 23.39 -17.33
CA THR A 276 11.85 23.41 -18.62
C THR A 276 11.28 22.02 -18.94
N ALA A 277 10.07 21.98 -19.51
CA ALA A 277 9.51 20.72 -19.99
C ALA A 277 10.34 20.15 -21.15
N GLY A 278 10.22 18.84 -21.41
CA GLY A 278 10.88 18.20 -22.55
C GLY A 278 10.48 18.85 -23.88
N ARG A 279 11.41 18.83 -24.86
CA ARG A 279 11.25 19.48 -26.17
C ARG A 279 9.91 19.17 -26.83
N ASP A 280 9.55 17.90 -26.92
CA ASP A 280 8.32 17.44 -27.59
C ASP A 280 7.06 17.99 -26.92
N ALA A 281 7.05 18.04 -25.59
CA ALA A 281 5.95 18.60 -24.80
C ALA A 281 5.82 20.12 -25.02
N ILE A 282 6.95 20.84 -25.04
CA ILE A 282 6.96 22.27 -25.35
C ILE A 282 6.46 22.53 -26.78
N HIS A 283 7.00 21.84 -27.77
CA HIS A 283 6.60 22.01 -29.18
C HIS A 283 5.10 21.76 -29.35
N THR A 284 4.59 20.67 -28.77
CA THR A 284 3.16 20.35 -28.80
C THR A 284 2.31 21.43 -28.15
N ALA A 285 2.74 21.95 -27.00
CA ALA A 285 1.98 22.95 -26.25
C ALA A 285 1.97 24.32 -26.95
N PHE A 286 3.11 24.77 -27.47
CA PHE A 286 3.24 26.02 -28.21
C PHE A 286 2.50 25.95 -29.55
N GLY A 287 2.59 24.82 -30.26
CA GLY A 287 1.83 24.56 -31.48
C GLY A 287 0.32 24.66 -31.26
N LYS A 288 -0.20 24.01 -30.20
CA LYS A 288 -1.63 24.08 -29.83
C LYS A 288 -2.07 25.49 -29.44
N ALA A 289 -1.22 26.23 -28.76
CA ALA A 289 -1.53 27.60 -28.35
C ALA A 289 -1.27 28.63 -29.47
N GLN A 290 -0.64 28.23 -30.57
CA GLN A 290 -0.23 29.10 -31.68
C GLN A 290 0.59 30.32 -31.20
N ILE A 291 1.69 30.04 -30.48
CA ILE A 291 2.61 31.05 -29.92
C ILE A 291 4.02 30.74 -30.38
N PRO A 292 4.79 31.74 -30.86
CA PRO A 292 6.17 31.53 -31.26
C PRO A 292 7.05 31.21 -30.04
N LEU A 293 8.03 30.35 -30.24
CA LEU A 293 8.95 29.90 -29.20
C LEU A 293 10.03 30.96 -28.90
N ALA A 294 10.42 31.75 -29.90
CA ALA A 294 11.54 32.68 -29.80
C ALA A 294 11.41 33.73 -28.67
N PRO A 295 10.27 34.43 -28.46
CA PRO A 295 10.12 35.39 -27.37
C PRO A 295 10.25 34.75 -25.98
N TYR A 296 9.72 33.53 -25.82
CA TYR A 296 9.86 32.76 -24.58
C TYR A 296 11.30 32.36 -24.32
N ALA A 297 11.98 31.79 -25.31
CA ALA A 297 13.37 31.35 -25.19
C ALA A 297 14.31 32.53 -24.86
N ALA A 298 14.11 33.69 -25.52
CA ALA A 298 14.89 34.90 -25.26
C ALA A 298 14.67 35.43 -23.84
N LEU A 299 13.41 35.50 -23.36
CA LEU A 299 13.14 35.97 -21.99
C LEU A 299 13.65 34.96 -20.93
N LEU A 300 13.52 33.67 -21.19
CA LEU A 300 14.06 32.62 -20.33
C LEU A 300 15.57 32.77 -20.18
N ASP A 301 16.31 32.87 -21.29
CA ASP A 301 17.76 33.04 -21.29
C ASP A 301 18.19 34.31 -20.52
N ARG A 302 17.51 35.45 -20.74
CA ARG A 302 17.75 36.68 -19.96
C ARG A 302 17.50 36.52 -18.45
N THR A 303 16.59 35.62 -18.06
CA THR A 303 16.18 35.46 -16.65
C THR A 303 17.00 34.40 -15.92
N THR A 304 17.35 33.30 -16.59
CA THR A 304 18.05 32.15 -15.98
C THR A 304 19.52 32.04 -16.38
N GLY A 305 19.94 32.74 -17.44
CA GLY A 305 21.27 32.62 -18.03
C GLY A 305 21.55 31.26 -18.67
N ASN A 306 20.51 30.45 -18.88
CA ASN A 306 20.63 29.11 -19.47
C ASN A 306 19.50 28.88 -20.46
N MET A 307 19.83 28.88 -21.76
CA MET A 307 18.90 28.52 -22.82
C MET A 307 18.82 26.99 -22.96
N PRO A 308 17.67 26.36 -22.67
CA PRO A 308 17.48 24.95 -22.94
C PRO A 308 17.50 24.69 -24.45
N ASP A 309 18.02 23.54 -24.87
CA ASP A 309 17.98 23.13 -26.29
C ASP A 309 16.56 22.72 -26.69
N LEU A 310 15.79 23.70 -27.16
CA LEU A 310 14.42 23.51 -27.64
C LEU A 310 14.35 23.25 -29.15
N GLY A 311 15.47 23.21 -29.87
CA GLY A 311 15.49 23.06 -31.33
C GLY A 311 14.85 24.23 -32.09
N ALA A 312 14.59 24.03 -33.38
CA ALA A 312 13.96 25.03 -34.24
C ALA A 312 12.48 25.23 -33.88
N ASP A 313 11.98 26.47 -33.97
CA ASP A 313 10.58 26.79 -33.74
C ASP A 313 9.71 26.25 -34.88
N PRO A 314 8.76 25.33 -34.64
CA PRO A 314 7.90 24.78 -35.68
C PRO A 314 6.93 25.81 -36.28
N LEU A 315 6.74 26.95 -35.61
CA LEU A 315 5.86 28.04 -36.05
C LEU A 315 6.62 29.20 -36.68
N ASP A 316 7.93 29.10 -36.86
CA ASP A 316 8.73 30.15 -37.46
C ASP A 316 8.23 30.52 -38.87
N GLY A 317 8.17 31.82 -39.15
CA GLY A 317 7.64 32.36 -40.41
C GLY A 317 6.13 32.21 -40.64
N GLN A 318 5.37 31.67 -39.69
CA GLN A 318 3.91 31.56 -39.81
C GLN A 318 3.20 32.84 -39.34
N ALA A 319 2.08 33.19 -39.99
CA ALA A 319 1.20 34.26 -39.52
C ALA A 319 0.37 33.76 -38.33
N LEU A 320 0.74 34.18 -37.12
CA LEU A 320 0.08 33.78 -35.88
C LEU A 320 -0.95 34.83 -35.43
N PRO A 321 -2.07 34.42 -34.82
CA PRO A 321 -3.06 35.37 -34.32
C PRO A 321 -2.51 36.13 -33.11
N ALA A 322 -2.87 37.42 -33.00
CA ALA A 322 -2.49 38.26 -31.88
C ALA A 322 -2.87 37.61 -30.53
N ILE A 323 -2.02 37.79 -29.53
CA ILE A 323 -2.17 37.17 -28.21
C ILE A 323 -3.06 38.05 -27.31
N LEU A 324 -2.74 39.34 -27.24
CA LEU A 324 -3.50 40.36 -26.52
C LEU A 324 -3.49 41.67 -27.33
N THR A 325 -4.44 42.54 -27.05
CA THR A 325 -4.37 43.94 -27.50
C THR A 325 -3.37 44.70 -26.63
N ASP A 326 -2.79 45.78 -27.15
CA ASP A 326 -1.85 46.63 -26.40
C ASP A 326 -2.45 47.15 -25.09
N SER A 327 -3.72 47.56 -25.11
CA SER A 327 -4.44 48.01 -23.91
C SER A 327 -4.58 46.91 -22.85
N ALA A 328 -4.85 45.67 -23.26
CA ALA A 328 -4.95 44.54 -22.36
C ALA A 328 -3.56 44.15 -21.82
N TRP A 329 -2.53 44.23 -22.66
CA TRP A 329 -1.15 43.98 -22.26
C TRP A 329 -0.66 44.99 -21.22
N VAL A 330 -0.83 46.29 -21.49
CA VAL A 330 -0.47 47.38 -20.55
C VAL A 330 -1.27 47.27 -19.24
N SER A 331 -2.55 46.89 -19.31
CA SER A 331 -3.34 46.65 -18.09
C SER A 331 -2.74 45.52 -17.27
N LEU A 332 -2.37 44.40 -17.90
CA LEU A 332 -1.74 43.27 -17.22
C LEU A 332 -0.38 43.63 -16.61
N GLN A 333 0.44 44.43 -17.30
CA GLN A 333 1.71 44.95 -16.77
C GLN A 333 1.52 45.87 -15.55
N ASN A 334 0.33 46.44 -15.33
CA ASN A 334 0.04 47.31 -14.19
C ASN A 334 -0.81 46.63 -13.11
N ILE A 335 -0.99 45.30 -13.17
CA ILE A 335 -1.90 44.56 -12.28
C ILE A 335 -1.60 44.72 -10.78
N CYS A 336 -0.34 44.94 -10.41
CA CYS A 336 0.08 45.12 -9.01
C CYS A 336 0.23 46.60 -8.61
N ASN A 337 -0.03 47.54 -9.53
CA ASN A 337 0.11 48.99 -9.31
C ASN A 337 -1.23 49.70 -9.04
N GLY A 338 -2.32 48.92 -8.97
CA GLY A 338 -3.70 49.41 -8.78
C GLY A 338 -4.17 49.42 -7.33
#